data_AF-A0A7L2INZ1-F1
#
_entry.id   AF-A0A7L2INZ1-F1
#
_cell.length_a   1.000
_cell.length_b   1.000
_cell.length_c   1.000
_cell.angle_alpha   90.00
_cell.angle_beta   90.00
_cell.angle_gamma   90.00
#
_symmetry.space_group_name_H-M   'P 1'
#
loop_
_entity.id
_entity.type
_entity.pdbx_description
1 polymer ?
#
loop_
_entity_poly.entity_id
_entity_poly.type
_entity_poly.pdbx_seq_one_letter_code
_entity_poly.pdbx_strand_id
1 'polypeptide(L)'
;GQLRRKYSSCSTIFLDDSTVSQPNLKYTIKWWVVELLFLDTDGRMLLDIFDENLHPLSKSEVPPDYDKHDPEQKQIYRFVRTLFSAAQLTAECAIVTLVYLERLLTYAEIDICPANWKRIVLGAILLASKVWDDQAVWNVDYCQILKDITVEDMNELERQFLELLQFNINVPSSVYAKYYFDLRSLAEANNLSFPLEPLSRDRAYKLE
;
A
#
# COMPACT_ATOMS: atom_id res chain seq x y z
N GLY A 1 39.25 -11.02 48.97
CA GLY A 1 37.86 -11.36 48.60
C GLY A 1 37.65 -10.98 47.15
N GLN A 2 37.29 -11.95 46.30
CA GLN A 2 36.99 -11.71 44.88
C GLN A 2 35.84 -10.72 44.74
N LEU A 3 36.08 -9.61 44.04
CA LEU A 3 35.03 -8.73 43.53
C LEU A 3 34.17 -9.53 42.54
N ARG A 4 32.95 -9.89 42.95
CA ARG A 4 31.93 -10.44 42.07
C ARG A 4 31.71 -9.46 40.90
N ARG A 5 32.03 -9.92 39.70
CA ARG A 5 31.61 -9.32 38.43
C ARG A 5 30.08 -9.28 38.45
N LYS A 6 29.48 -8.08 38.52
CA LYS A 6 28.05 -7.92 38.29
C LYS A 6 27.81 -8.12 36.80
N TYR A 7 27.21 -9.24 36.43
CA TYR A 7 26.61 -9.41 35.12
C TYR A 7 25.30 -8.60 35.10
N SER A 8 25.21 -7.59 34.25
CA SER A 8 23.94 -6.93 33.93
C SER A 8 23.30 -7.73 32.81
N SER A 9 22.32 -8.56 33.13
CA SER A 9 21.57 -9.38 32.17
C SER A 9 20.45 -8.62 31.45
N CYS A 10 20.35 -7.31 31.59
CA CYS A 10 19.42 -6.51 30.80
C CYS A 10 20.06 -6.26 29.43
N SER A 11 19.77 -7.14 28.48
CA SER A 11 19.90 -6.86 27.06
C SER A 11 19.28 -5.50 26.77
N THR A 12 19.98 -4.63 26.06
CA THR A 12 19.35 -3.47 25.43
C THR A 12 18.23 -4.00 24.55
N ILE A 13 16.98 -3.82 24.97
CA ILE A 13 15.81 -4.19 24.19
C ILE A 13 15.72 -3.16 23.09
N PHE A 14 15.86 -3.58 21.84
CA PHE A 14 15.60 -2.73 20.70
C PHE A 14 14.13 -2.89 20.34
N LEU A 15 13.40 -1.78 20.29
CA LEU A 15 12.03 -1.78 19.82
C LEU A 15 11.99 -1.36 18.36
N ASP A 16 11.16 -2.05 17.61
CA ASP A 16 10.66 -1.58 16.33
C ASP A 16 9.29 -0.92 16.58
N ASP A 17 9.10 0.30 16.08
CA ASP A 17 7.82 1.02 16.20
C ASP A 17 6.81 0.59 15.14
N SER A 18 7.16 -0.39 14.31
CA SER A 18 6.25 -1.08 13.41
C SER A 18 5.98 -2.48 13.97
N THR A 19 4.76 -2.67 14.47
CA THR A 19 4.25 -4.00 14.86
C THR A 19 3.14 -4.43 13.92
N VAL A 20 2.77 -5.72 13.93
CA VAL A 20 1.66 -6.21 13.10
C VAL A 20 0.34 -5.52 13.45
N SER A 21 0.14 -5.15 14.72
CA SER A 21 -1.06 -4.45 15.23
C SER A 21 -1.00 -2.93 15.09
N GLN A 22 0.18 -2.36 14.89
CA GLN A 22 0.40 -0.92 14.67
C GLN A 22 1.56 -0.74 13.69
N PRO A 23 1.31 -0.95 12.38
CA PRO A 23 2.34 -0.79 11.37
C PRO A 23 2.66 0.69 11.11
N ASN A 24 3.91 0.98 10.77
CA ASN A 24 4.31 2.36 10.45
C ASN A 24 4.00 2.73 9.00
N LEU A 25 3.04 3.64 8.80
CA LEU A 25 2.53 4.03 7.47
C LEU A 25 3.62 4.45 6.48
N LYS A 26 4.59 5.26 6.92
CA LYS A 26 5.64 5.77 6.03
C LYS A 26 6.49 4.65 5.45
N TYR A 27 6.79 3.64 6.27
CA TYR A 27 7.61 2.49 5.85
C TYR A 27 6.77 1.48 5.10
N THR A 28 5.54 1.20 5.55
CA THR A 28 4.61 0.34 4.81
C THR A 28 4.42 0.83 3.38
N ILE A 29 4.22 2.14 3.15
CA ILE A 29 4.13 2.70 1.79
C ILE A 29 5.45 2.51 1.01
N LYS A 30 6.62 2.66 1.64
CA LYS A 30 7.89 2.42 0.95
C LYS A 30 8.06 0.97 0.53
N TRP A 31 7.69 0.03 1.40
CA TRP A 31 7.75 -1.40 1.12
C TRP A 31 6.75 -1.77 0.01
N TRP A 32 5.56 -1.18 0.09
CA TRP A 32 4.51 -1.31 -0.92
C TRP A 32 4.97 -0.93 -2.32
N VAL A 33 5.66 0.20 -2.43
CA VAL A 33 6.17 0.69 -3.71
C VAL A 33 7.23 -0.26 -4.29
N VAL A 34 8.03 -0.90 -3.44
CA VAL A 34 9.01 -1.89 -3.91
C VAL A 34 8.31 -3.16 -4.38
N GLU A 35 7.30 -3.63 -3.65
CA GLU A 35 6.46 -4.77 -4.08
C GLU A 35 5.87 -4.52 -5.47
N LEU A 36 5.25 -3.34 -5.67
CA LEU A 36 4.66 -2.95 -6.95
C LEU A 36 5.64 -2.96 -8.13
N LEU A 37 6.93 -2.65 -7.88
CA LEU A 37 7.97 -2.67 -8.91
C LEU A 37 8.44 -4.09 -9.28
N PHE A 38 8.23 -5.06 -8.40
CA PHE A 38 8.56 -6.47 -8.65
C PHE A 38 7.40 -7.27 -9.24
N LEU A 39 6.22 -6.67 -9.36
CA LEU A 39 5.09 -7.32 -10.04
C LEU A 39 5.38 -7.43 -11.54
N ASP A 40 5.19 -8.63 -12.05
CA ASP A 40 5.58 -9.05 -13.39
C ASP A 40 4.85 -8.24 -14.48
N THR A 41 5.56 -7.86 -15.54
CA THR A 41 5.07 -7.04 -16.66
C THR A 41 4.98 -7.86 -17.94
N ASP A 42 4.64 -9.15 -17.81
CA ASP A 42 4.64 -10.17 -18.86
C ASP A 42 3.62 -9.95 -20.00
N GLY A 43 3.02 -8.75 -20.08
CA GLY A 43 2.25 -8.28 -21.22
C GLY A 43 0.86 -8.89 -21.32
N ARG A 44 0.25 -9.27 -20.18
CA ARG A 44 -1.15 -9.71 -20.13
C ARG A 44 -2.13 -8.59 -20.47
N MET A 45 -3.38 -9.01 -20.65
CA MET A 45 -4.54 -8.23 -21.07
C MET A 45 -4.67 -6.91 -20.29
N LEU A 46 -4.75 -5.80 -21.03
CA LEU A 46 -5.13 -4.49 -20.51
C LEU A 46 -6.65 -4.35 -20.61
N LEU A 47 -7.33 -4.14 -19.47
CA LEU A 47 -8.75 -3.84 -19.44
C LEU A 47 -8.99 -2.33 -19.58
N ASP A 48 -9.98 -1.96 -20.40
CA ASP A 48 -10.33 -0.56 -20.69
C ASP A 48 -10.52 0.29 -19.43
N ILE A 49 -11.17 -0.25 -18.38
CA ILE A 49 -11.42 0.49 -17.12
C ILE A 49 -10.13 0.93 -16.41
N PHE A 50 -9.03 0.20 -16.61
CA PHE A 50 -7.74 0.51 -16.04
C PHE A 50 -6.84 1.31 -16.98
N ASP A 51 -7.21 1.49 -18.24
CA ASP A 51 -6.43 2.27 -19.22
C ASP A 51 -6.45 3.76 -18.84
N GLU A 52 -5.28 4.31 -18.52
CA GLU A 52 -5.13 5.74 -18.17
C GLU A 52 -5.42 6.68 -19.35
N ASN A 53 -5.22 6.27 -20.59
CA ASN A 53 -5.52 7.08 -21.77
C ASN A 53 -7.04 7.16 -22.03
N LEU A 54 -7.77 6.06 -21.81
CA LEU A 54 -9.24 6.08 -21.87
C LEU A 54 -9.83 6.83 -20.68
N HIS A 55 -9.21 6.70 -19.51
CA HIS A 55 -9.71 7.28 -18.29
C HIS A 55 -8.60 8.01 -17.49
N PRO A 56 -8.26 9.25 -17.87
CA PRO A 56 -7.15 9.98 -17.27
C PRO A 56 -7.42 10.36 -15.80
N LEU A 57 -6.36 10.33 -14.99
CA LEU A 57 -6.40 10.73 -13.57
C LEU A 57 -5.90 12.18 -13.34
N SER A 58 -5.60 12.91 -14.41
CA SER A 58 -5.06 14.27 -14.36
C SER A 58 -5.41 15.08 -15.60
N LYS A 59 -5.48 16.41 -15.48
CA LYS A 59 -5.65 17.35 -16.60
C LYS A 59 -4.59 17.32 -17.70
N SER A 60 -3.37 16.86 -17.43
CA SER A 60 -2.35 16.77 -18.48
C SER A 60 -2.73 15.66 -19.43
N GLU A 61 -2.69 15.94 -20.74
CA GLU A 61 -2.81 14.91 -21.76
C GLU A 61 -1.85 13.77 -21.44
N VAL A 62 -2.38 12.55 -21.46
CA VAL A 62 -1.59 11.34 -21.27
C VAL A 62 -0.57 11.30 -22.41
N PRO A 63 0.74 11.25 -22.11
CA PRO A 63 1.76 11.23 -23.14
C PRO A 63 1.51 10.10 -24.15
N PRO A 64 1.82 10.28 -25.45
CA PRO A 64 1.62 9.25 -26.46
C PRO A 64 2.48 7.99 -26.24
N ASP A 65 3.43 8.03 -25.31
CA ASP A 65 4.34 6.97 -24.89
C ASP A 65 4.15 6.56 -23.42
N TYR A 66 2.97 6.85 -22.84
CA TYR A 66 2.62 6.53 -21.45
C TYR A 66 2.69 5.03 -21.12
N ASP A 67 2.47 4.17 -22.12
CA ASP A 67 2.50 2.72 -22.02
C ASP A 67 3.91 2.13 -22.16
N LYS A 68 4.90 2.95 -22.54
CA LYS A 68 6.27 2.48 -22.87
C LYS A 68 7.29 2.58 -21.75
N HIS A 69 7.00 3.39 -20.73
CA HIS A 69 7.98 3.73 -19.70
C HIS A 69 7.48 3.31 -18.32
N ASP A 70 8.18 2.34 -17.72
CA ASP A 70 7.88 1.90 -16.36
C ASP A 70 7.90 3.08 -15.37
N PRO A 71 6.92 3.14 -14.46
CA PRO A 71 6.84 4.22 -13.49
C PRO A 71 8.03 4.17 -12.54
N GLU A 72 8.63 5.33 -12.30
CA GLU A 72 9.71 5.43 -11.32
C GLU A 72 9.18 5.17 -9.91
N GLN A 73 9.98 4.53 -9.06
CA GLN A 73 9.69 4.33 -7.63
C GLN A 73 9.16 5.60 -6.95
N LYS A 74 9.75 6.75 -7.30
CA LYS A 74 9.39 8.07 -6.75
C LYS A 74 8.01 8.53 -7.19
N GLN A 75 7.58 8.21 -8.42
CA GLN A 75 6.26 8.54 -8.93
C GLN A 75 5.19 7.72 -8.22
N ILE A 76 5.39 6.41 -8.12
CA ILE A 76 4.50 5.51 -7.37
C ILE A 76 4.40 5.98 -5.92
N TYR A 77 5.52 6.17 -5.23
CA TYR A 77 5.54 6.63 -3.84
C TYR A 77 4.79 7.95 -3.64
N ARG A 78 4.97 8.93 -4.53
CA ARG A 78 4.26 10.22 -4.47
C ARG A 78 2.76 10.06 -4.66
N PHE A 79 2.34 9.27 -5.64
CA PHE A 79 0.93 9.02 -5.92
C PHE A 79 0.24 8.42 -4.70
N VAL A 80 0.78 7.31 -4.20
CA VAL A 80 0.25 6.60 -3.03
C VAL A 80 0.25 7.47 -1.79
N ARG A 81 1.37 8.11 -1.47
CA ARG A 81 1.47 8.98 -0.29
C ARG A 81 0.47 10.13 -0.35
N THR A 82 0.20 10.68 -1.54
CA THR A 82 -0.78 11.77 -1.70
C THR A 82 -2.18 11.28 -1.34
N LEU A 83 -2.58 10.11 -1.86
CA LEU A 83 -3.87 9.50 -1.53
C LEU A 83 -4.00 9.18 -0.04
N PHE A 84 -3.03 8.46 0.53
CA PHE A 84 -3.05 8.09 1.95
C PHE A 84 -3.05 9.31 2.87
N SER A 85 -2.26 10.34 2.54
CA SER A 85 -2.21 11.55 3.36
C SER A 85 -3.47 12.39 3.26
N ALA A 86 -4.08 12.49 2.08
CA ALA A 86 -5.27 13.32 1.89
C ALA A 86 -6.54 12.65 2.40
N ALA A 87 -6.66 11.33 2.24
CA ALA A 87 -7.76 10.51 2.76
C ALA A 87 -7.52 10.01 4.20
N GLN A 88 -6.40 10.40 4.84
CA GLN A 88 -6.04 10.03 6.22
C GLN A 88 -5.99 8.51 6.49
N LEU A 89 -5.60 7.73 5.47
CA LEU A 89 -5.59 6.27 5.54
C LEU A 89 -4.44 5.74 6.40
N THR A 90 -4.67 4.58 7.03
CA THR A 90 -3.73 3.95 7.95
C THR A 90 -2.79 2.95 7.26
N ALA A 91 -1.79 2.45 7.99
CA ALA A 91 -0.82 1.50 7.46
C ALA A 91 -1.45 0.12 7.21
N GLU A 92 -2.43 -0.24 8.03
CA GLU A 92 -3.24 -1.44 7.90
C GLU A 92 -4.04 -1.42 6.59
N CYS A 93 -4.60 -0.26 6.22
CA CYS A 93 -5.27 -0.07 4.92
C CYS A 93 -4.32 -0.33 3.75
N ALA A 94 -3.03 0.07 3.85
CA ALA A 94 -2.04 -0.22 2.81
C ALA A 94 -1.80 -1.72 2.65
N ILE A 95 -1.77 -2.47 3.75
CA ILE A 95 -1.60 -3.94 3.71
C ILE A 95 -2.84 -4.58 3.08
N VAL A 96 -4.05 -4.16 3.45
CA VAL A 96 -5.29 -4.66 2.80
C VAL A 96 -5.30 -4.34 1.30
N THR A 97 -4.77 -3.18 0.91
CA THR A 97 -4.67 -2.79 -0.50
C THR A 97 -3.79 -3.77 -1.29
N LEU A 98 -2.67 -4.26 -0.74
CA LEU A 98 -1.87 -5.32 -1.38
C LEU A 98 -2.65 -6.59 -1.62
N VAL A 99 -3.41 -7.02 -0.61
CA VAL A 99 -4.20 -8.24 -0.71
C VAL A 99 -5.17 -8.12 -1.88
N TYR A 100 -5.79 -6.95 -2.06
CA TYR A 100 -6.70 -6.70 -3.17
C TYR A 100 -6.00 -6.58 -4.51
N LEU A 101 -4.81 -6.01 -4.57
CA LEU A 101 -3.99 -6.01 -5.79
C LEU A 101 -3.64 -7.43 -6.22
N GLU A 102 -3.05 -8.25 -5.35
CA GLU A 102 -2.65 -9.61 -5.72
C GLU A 102 -3.87 -10.46 -6.12
N ARG A 103 -5.00 -10.33 -5.41
CA ARG A 103 -6.25 -10.98 -5.81
C ARG A 103 -6.72 -10.53 -7.19
N LEU A 104 -6.70 -9.22 -7.47
CA LEU A 104 -7.11 -8.70 -8.78
C LEU A 104 -6.25 -9.31 -9.89
N LEU A 105 -4.92 -9.22 -9.76
CA LEU A 105 -3.98 -9.73 -10.77
C LEU A 105 -4.16 -11.24 -10.98
N THR A 106 -4.41 -11.98 -9.90
CA THR A 106 -4.65 -13.43 -9.97
C THR A 106 -6.00 -13.78 -10.59
N TYR A 107 -7.09 -13.14 -10.17
CA TYR A 107 -8.45 -13.51 -10.56
C TYR A 107 -8.81 -13.02 -11.96
N ALA A 108 -8.34 -11.83 -12.31
CA ALA A 108 -8.58 -11.23 -13.63
C ALA A 108 -7.50 -11.62 -14.65
N GLU A 109 -6.44 -12.30 -14.22
CA GLU A 109 -5.26 -12.65 -15.04
C GLU A 109 -4.66 -11.42 -15.74
N ILE A 110 -4.61 -10.29 -15.03
CA ILE A 110 -4.06 -9.01 -15.50
C ILE A 110 -2.70 -8.81 -14.86
N ASP A 111 -1.79 -8.18 -15.59
CA ASP A 111 -0.50 -7.72 -15.07
C ASP A 111 -0.50 -6.19 -14.91
N ILE A 112 0.30 -5.70 -13.97
CA ILE A 112 0.52 -4.25 -13.83
C ILE A 112 1.46 -3.79 -14.93
N CYS A 113 1.12 -2.70 -15.61
CA CYS A 113 1.95 -2.12 -16.65
C CYS A 113 1.91 -0.57 -16.57
N PRO A 114 2.78 0.12 -17.32
CA PRO A 114 2.83 1.59 -17.30
C PRO A 114 1.49 2.27 -17.61
N ALA A 115 0.67 1.62 -18.43
CA ALA A 115 -0.62 2.15 -18.88
C ALA A 115 -1.76 2.01 -17.84
N ASN A 116 -1.65 1.10 -16.87
CA ASN A 116 -2.78 0.72 -16.01
C ASN A 116 -2.53 0.88 -14.49
N TRP A 117 -1.26 1.04 -14.08
CA TRP A 117 -0.88 0.89 -12.68
C TRP A 117 -1.58 1.89 -11.75
N LYS A 118 -1.77 3.17 -12.15
CA LYS A 118 -2.39 4.15 -11.24
C LYS A 118 -3.86 3.82 -11.02
N ARG A 119 -4.58 3.38 -12.06
CA ARG A 119 -5.99 3.02 -11.95
C ARG A 119 -6.20 1.77 -11.12
N ILE A 120 -5.36 0.75 -11.33
CA ILE A 120 -5.36 -0.47 -10.51
C ILE A 120 -5.08 -0.14 -9.04
N VAL A 121 -4.04 0.64 -8.78
CA VAL A 121 -3.67 1.09 -7.43
C VAL A 121 -4.80 1.92 -6.79
N LEU A 122 -5.39 2.85 -7.54
CA LEU A 122 -6.51 3.67 -7.06
C LEU A 122 -7.72 2.80 -6.69
N GLY A 123 -8.14 1.90 -7.57
CA GLY A 123 -9.27 0.99 -7.32
C GLY A 123 -9.08 0.13 -6.07
N ALA A 124 -7.86 -0.41 -5.87
CA ALA A 124 -7.54 -1.18 -4.68
C ALA A 124 -7.62 -0.33 -3.40
N ILE A 125 -7.11 0.92 -3.44
CA ILE A 125 -7.15 1.85 -2.30
C ILE A 125 -8.59 2.24 -1.95
N LEU A 126 -9.42 2.52 -2.96
CA LEU A 126 -10.83 2.87 -2.76
C LEU A 126 -11.55 1.77 -1.98
N LEU A 127 -11.39 0.51 -2.40
CA LEU A 127 -12.02 -0.62 -1.71
C LEU A 127 -11.44 -0.85 -0.33
N ALA A 128 -10.11 -0.84 -0.20
CA ALA A 128 -9.46 -1.06 1.10
C ALA A 128 -9.90 -0.01 2.12
N SER A 129 -9.97 1.26 1.72
CA SER A 129 -10.39 2.36 2.60
C SER A 129 -11.83 2.23 3.10
N LYS A 130 -12.72 1.61 2.31
CA LYS A 130 -14.14 1.43 2.68
C LYS A 130 -14.39 0.19 3.53
N VAL A 131 -13.58 -0.84 3.34
CA VAL A 131 -13.74 -2.12 4.04
C VAL A 131 -13.00 -2.12 5.38
N TRP A 132 -11.84 -1.47 5.42
CA TRP A 132 -10.97 -1.50 6.60
C TRP A 132 -11.18 -0.33 7.55
N ASP A 133 -11.50 0.86 7.04
CA ASP A 133 -11.68 2.05 7.86
C ASP A 133 -13.12 2.17 8.38
N ASP A 134 -13.29 2.40 9.68
CA ASP A 134 -14.60 2.68 10.29
C ASP A 134 -15.20 4.01 9.78
N GLN A 135 -14.35 4.93 9.32
CA GLN A 135 -14.73 6.19 8.70
C GLN A 135 -14.41 6.18 7.21
N ALA A 136 -15.17 5.37 6.47
CA ALA A 136 -15.02 5.24 5.02
C ALA A 136 -15.08 6.61 4.31
N VAL A 137 -14.07 6.87 3.48
CA VAL A 137 -13.98 8.07 2.63
C VAL A 137 -14.86 7.88 1.39
N TRP A 138 -15.64 8.90 1.05
CA TRP A 138 -16.59 8.81 -0.06
C TRP A 138 -15.87 9.07 -1.39
N ASN A 139 -16.38 8.53 -2.51
CA ASN A 139 -15.77 8.75 -3.83
C ASN A 139 -15.68 10.23 -4.21
N VAL A 140 -16.64 11.05 -3.76
CA VAL A 140 -16.61 12.51 -3.96
C VAL A 140 -15.39 13.16 -3.32
N ASP A 141 -14.91 12.64 -2.19
CA ASP A 141 -13.72 13.16 -1.52
C ASP A 141 -12.47 12.79 -2.31
N TYR A 142 -12.40 11.59 -2.90
CA TYR A 142 -11.34 11.21 -3.83
C TYR A 142 -11.33 12.07 -5.09
N CYS A 143 -12.49 12.47 -5.62
CA CYS A 143 -12.57 13.45 -6.72
C CYS A 143 -12.06 14.85 -6.31
N GLN A 144 -12.12 15.23 -5.03
CA GLN A 144 -11.51 16.49 -4.57
C GLN A 144 -9.98 16.40 -4.51
N ILE A 145 -9.44 15.22 -4.19
CA ILE A 145 -8.00 14.93 -4.19
C ILE A 145 -7.48 14.89 -5.63
N LEU A 146 -8.16 14.10 -6.47
CA LEU A 146 -7.90 13.92 -7.90
C LEU A 146 -8.90 14.77 -8.70
N LYS A 147 -8.70 16.10 -8.66
CA LYS A 147 -9.59 17.19 -9.09
C LYS A 147 -10.28 17.06 -10.46
N ASP A 148 -9.89 16.08 -11.26
CA ASP A 148 -10.22 15.94 -12.66
C ASP A 148 -10.95 14.63 -12.98
N ILE A 149 -11.24 13.81 -11.96
CA ILE A 149 -12.00 12.58 -12.10
C ILE A 149 -13.45 12.84 -11.71
N THR A 150 -14.39 12.35 -12.52
CA THR A 150 -15.81 12.45 -12.20
C THR A 150 -16.22 11.42 -11.17
N VAL A 151 -17.27 11.71 -10.40
CA VAL A 151 -17.78 10.75 -9.40
C VAL A 151 -18.29 9.49 -10.08
N GLU A 152 -18.85 9.62 -11.29
CA GLU A 152 -19.32 8.52 -12.12
C GLU A 152 -18.19 7.57 -12.51
N ASP A 153 -17.04 8.10 -12.96
CA ASP A 153 -15.87 7.29 -13.31
C ASP A 153 -15.28 6.60 -12.06
N MET A 154 -15.24 7.30 -10.92
CA MET A 154 -14.77 6.72 -9.66
C MET A 154 -15.68 5.58 -9.17
N ASN A 155 -17.00 5.77 -9.25
CA ASN A 155 -17.99 4.75 -8.89
C ASN A 155 -17.88 3.53 -9.83
N GLU A 156 -17.68 3.77 -11.13
CA GLU A 156 -17.54 2.70 -12.10
C GLU A 156 -16.24 1.90 -11.89
N LEU A 157 -15.12 2.57 -11.63
CA LEU A 157 -13.86 1.93 -11.26
C LEU A 157 -14.03 1.05 -10.02
N GLU A 158 -14.68 1.57 -8.97
CA GLU A 158 -14.97 0.81 -7.76
C GLU A 158 -15.83 -0.44 -8.05
N ARG A 159 -16.91 -0.28 -8.83
CA ARG A 159 -17.83 -1.36 -9.18
C ARG A 159 -17.11 -2.47 -9.95
N GLN A 160 -16.35 -2.10 -10.98
CA GLN A 160 -15.59 -3.04 -11.80
C GLN A 160 -14.53 -3.77 -10.97
N PHE A 161 -13.84 -3.06 -10.07
CA PHE A 161 -12.85 -3.69 -9.20
C PHE A 161 -13.50 -4.73 -8.27
N LEU A 162 -14.67 -4.43 -7.69
CA LEU A 162 -15.43 -5.39 -6.87
C LEU A 162 -15.86 -6.63 -7.66
N GLU A 163 -16.31 -6.44 -8.89
CA GLU A 163 -16.70 -7.54 -9.79
C GLU A 163 -15.51 -8.43 -10.14
N LEU A 164 -14.35 -7.84 -10.45
CA LEU A 164 -13.11 -8.57 -10.73
C LEU A 164 -12.57 -9.31 -9.49
N LEU A 165 -12.80 -8.77 -8.28
CA LEU A 165 -12.55 -9.48 -7.03
C LEU A 165 -13.59 -10.55 -6.72
N GLN A 166 -14.63 -10.71 -7.55
CA GLN A 166 -15.76 -11.60 -7.30
C GLN A 166 -16.40 -11.35 -5.93
N PHE A 167 -16.41 -10.07 -5.49
CA PHE A 167 -16.85 -9.64 -4.17
C PHE A 167 -16.11 -10.30 -3.00
N ASN A 168 -14.95 -10.93 -3.23
CA ASN A 168 -14.10 -11.49 -2.19
C ASN A 168 -13.28 -10.39 -1.48
N ILE A 169 -13.97 -9.58 -0.67
CA ILE A 169 -13.38 -8.47 0.08
C ILE A 169 -12.88 -8.88 1.47
N ASN A 170 -13.26 -10.06 1.97
CA ASN A 170 -12.86 -10.48 3.30
C ASN A 170 -11.35 -10.76 3.37
N VAL A 171 -10.66 -10.15 4.35
CA VAL A 171 -9.23 -10.38 4.61
C VAL A 171 -9.09 -10.96 6.02
N PRO A 172 -8.89 -12.29 6.14
CA PRO A 172 -8.63 -12.91 7.43
C PRO A 172 -7.37 -12.37 8.09
N SER A 173 -7.33 -12.30 9.42
CA SER A 173 -6.15 -11.81 10.16
C SER A 173 -4.87 -12.58 9.85
N SER A 174 -4.97 -13.87 9.51
CA SER A 174 -3.83 -14.69 9.09
C SER A 174 -3.25 -14.24 7.75
N VAL A 175 -4.11 -13.87 6.79
CA VAL A 175 -3.69 -13.32 5.49
C VAL A 175 -3.04 -11.96 5.73
N TYR A 176 -3.70 -11.07 6.46
CA TYR A 176 -3.14 -9.77 6.81
C TYR A 176 -1.74 -9.89 7.46
N ALA A 177 -1.60 -10.75 8.47
CA ALA A 177 -0.33 -10.95 9.17
C ALA A 177 0.75 -11.48 8.23
N LYS A 178 0.41 -12.40 7.32
CA LYS A 178 1.33 -12.91 6.30
C LYS A 178 1.89 -11.76 5.44
N TYR A 179 1.03 -10.93 4.84
CA TYR A 179 1.48 -9.79 4.03
C TYR A 179 2.32 -8.80 4.82
N TYR A 180 1.96 -8.52 6.09
CA TYR A 180 2.77 -7.65 6.95
C TYR A 180 4.19 -8.19 7.13
N PHE A 181 4.35 -9.49 7.41
CA PHE A 181 5.66 -10.10 7.59
C PHE A 181 6.43 -10.22 6.29
N ASP A 182 5.76 -10.56 5.17
CA ASP A 182 6.39 -10.64 3.85
C ASP A 182 6.96 -9.28 3.43
N LEU A 183 6.18 -8.19 3.59
CA LEU A 183 6.66 -6.82 3.33
C LEU A 183 7.86 -6.44 4.19
N ARG A 184 7.83 -6.81 5.47
CA ARG A 184 8.91 -6.54 6.41
C ARG A 184 10.19 -7.27 5.99
N SER A 185 10.09 -8.54 5.60
CA SER A 185 11.23 -9.32 5.09
C SER A 185 11.78 -8.74 3.79
N LEU A 186 10.89 -8.30 2.87
CA LEU A 186 11.30 -7.63 1.63
C LEU A 186 12.00 -6.29 1.90
N ALA A 187 11.54 -5.54 2.90
CA ALA A 187 12.19 -4.31 3.33
C ALA A 187 13.59 -4.54 3.89
N GLU A 188 13.75 -5.58 4.71
CA GLU A 188 15.05 -5.99 5.26
C GLU A 188 16.02 -6.38 4.13
N ALA A 189 15.56 -7.15 3.14
CA ALA A 189 16.36 -7.52 1.97
C ALA A 189 16.80 -6.31 1.13
N ASN A 190 15.99 -5.24 1.08
CA ASN A 190 16.25 -4.03 0.31
C ASN A 190 16.89 -2.88 1.12
N ASN A 191 17.36 -3.13 2.35
CA ASN A 191 17.92 -2.12 3.26
C ASN A 191 16.96 -0.94 3.55
N LEU A 192 15.65 -1.20 3.50
CA LEU A 192 14.57 -0.27 3.85
C LEU A 192 13.98 -0.59 5.22
N SER A 193 14.68 -1.41 6.01
CA SER A 193 14.24 -1.85 7.33
C SER A 193 14.15 -0.69 8.32
N PHE A 194 13.36 -0.94 9.37
CA PHE A 194 13.21 0.00 10.46
C PHE A 194 14.55 0.21 11.17
N PRO A 195 14.94 1.46 11.50
CA PRO A 195 16.07 1.66 12.40
C PRO A 195 15.70 1.10 13.77
N LEU A 196 16.39 0.05 14.19
CA LEU A 196 16.23 -0.50 15.53
C LEU A 196 16.74 0.53 16.54
N GLU A 197 15.81 1.12 17.31
CA GLU A 197 16.17 2.07 18.36
C GLU A 197 16.19 1.37 19.73
N PRO A 198 17.20 1.63 20.56
CA PRO A 198 17.24 1.10 21.91
C PRO A 198 16.07 1.68 22.73
N LEU A 199 15.41 0.82 23.50
CA LEU A 199 14.32 1.20 24.40
C LEU A 199 14.82 2.27 25.39
N SER A 200 14.35 3.51 25.20
CA SER A 200 14.65 4.60 26.12
C SER A 200 13.85 4.44 27.41
N ARG A 201 14.35 5.02 28.52
CA ARG A 201 13.62 5.03 29.80
C ARG A 201 12.24 5.68 29.66
N ASP A 202 12.15 6.75 28.88
CA ASP A 202 10.88 7.47 28.65
C ASP A 202 9.87 6.63 27.84
N ARG A 203 10.35 5.74 26.96
CA ARG A 203 9.51 4.76 26.24
C ARG A 203 9.03 3.66 27.15
N ALA A 204 9.90 3.14 28.03
CA ALA A 204 9.53 2.11 28.97
C ALA A 204 8.37 2.55 29.89
N TYR A 205 8.40 3.79 30.38
CA TYR A 205 7.32 4.37 31.19
C TYR A 205 5.98 4.56 30.45
N LYS A 206 5.97 4.60 29.12
CA LYS A 206 4.73 4.71 28.31
C LYS A 206 4.12 3.35 27.98
N LEU A 207 4.82 2.26 28.29
CA LEU A 207 4.41 0.88 28.04
C LEU A 207 3.87 0.20 29.31
N GLU A 208 3.98 0.86 30.48
CA GLU A 208 3.30 0.51 31.74
C GLU A 208 1.88 1.11 31.78
#